data_AF-A0A9D3Y280-F1
#
_entry.id   AF-A0A9D3Y280-F1
#
_cell.length_a   1.000
_cell.length_b   1.000
_cell.length_c   1.000
_cell.angle_alpha   90.00
_cell.angle_beta   90.00
_cell.angle_gamma   90.00
#
_symmetry.space_group_name_H-M   'P 1'
#
loop_
_entity.id
_entity.type
_entity.pdbx_description
1 polymer ?
#
loop_
_entity_poly.entity_id
_entity_poly.type
_entity_poly.pdbx_seq_one_letter_code
_entity_poly.pdbx_strand_id
1 'polypeptide(L)' 'MSPAPDQQVNLSLMYSNRAACHLKTGDLPATVRDCTTSLDIIPHMVKPLVRRASAYEHLER' A
#
# COMPACT_ATOMS: atom_id res chain seq x y z
N MET A 1 -12.16 -15.91 15.51
CA MET A 1 -10.94 -15.39 16.16
C MET A 1 -10.43 -14.25 15.33
N SER A 2 -10.37 -13.04 15.89
CA SER A 2 -9.71 -11.91 15.22
C SER A 2 -8.22 -12.25 15.05
N PRO A 3 -7.60 -11.94 13.90
CA PRO A 3 -6.18 -12.22 13.70
C PRO A 3 -5.34 -11.48 14.74
N ALA A 4 -4.30 -12.15 15.25
CA ALA A 4 -3.35 -11.57 16.18
C ALA A 4 -2.79 -10.25 15.61
N PRO A 5 -2.52 -9.22 16.44
CA PRO A 5 -2.07 -7.91 15.98
C PRO A 5 -0.87 -7.99 15.02
N ASP A 6 0.10 -8.85 15.31
CA ASP A 6 1.29 -9.05 14.47
C ASP A 6 0.96 -9.57 13.06
N GLN A 7 -0.08 -10.39 12.93
CA GLN A 7 -0.51 -10.91 11.64
C GLN A 7 -1.11 -9.80 10.76
N GLN A 8 -1.84 -8.85 11.36
CA GLN A 8 -2.39 -7.70 10.64
C GLN A 8 -1.28 -6.75 10.18
N VAL A 9 -0.30 -6.49 11.05
CA VAL A 9 0.89 -5.68 10.70
C VAL A 9 1.66 -6.33 9.55
N ASN A 10 1.93 -7.63 9.63
CA ASN A 10 2.63 -8.35 8.57
C ASN A 10 1.87 -8.30 7.25
N LEU A 11 0.55 -8.53 7.27
CA LEU A 11 -0.28 -8.47 6.07
C LEU A 11 -0.24 -7.07 5.43
N SER A 12 -0.37 -6.02 6.24
CA SER A 12 -0.26 -4.63 5.75
C SER A 12 1.13 -4.35 5.14
N LEU A 13 2.20 -4.81 5.77
CA LEU A 13 3.57 -4.69 5.24
C LEU A 13 3.74 -5.40 3.89
N MET A 14 3.13 -6.57 3.70
CA MET A 14 3.20 -7.30 2.43
C MET A 14 2.52 -6.53 1.29
N TYR A 15 1.31 -6.01 1.51
CA TYR A 15 0.64 -5.14 0.54
C TYR A 15 1.46 -3.87 0.26
N SER A 16 2.02 -3.25 1.30
CA SER A 16 2.88 -2.08 1.18
C SER A 16 4.12 -2.35 0.31
N ASN A 17 4.75 -3.52 0.46
CA ASN A 17 5.92 -3.91 -0.32
C ASN A 17 5.54 -4.22 -1.78
N ARG A 18 4.42 -4.92 -2.00
CA ARG A 18 3.93 -5.19 -3.36
C ARG A 18 3.58 -3.91 -4.12
N ALA A 19 2.97 -2.93 -3.43
CA ALA A 19 2.75 -1.59 -3.98
C ALA A 19 4.06 -0.89 -4.40
N ALA A 20 5.14 -1.07 -3.65
CA ALA A 20 6.45 -0.52 -4.00
C ALA A 20 7.00 -1.10 -5.32
N CYS A 21 6.81 -2.40 -5.53
CA CYS A 21 7.19 -3.05 -6.78
C CYS A 21 6.36 -2.51 -7.95
N HIS A 22 5.03 -2.43 -7.79
CA HIS A 22 4.14 -1.86 -8.81
C HIS A 22 4.50 -0.42 -9.17
N LEU A 23 4.81 0.42 -8.18
CA LEU A 23 5.21 1.81 -8.41
C LEU A 23 6.49 1.88 -9.24
N LYS A 24 7.46 1.01 -8.94
CA LYS A 24 8.74 0.95 -9.67
C LYS A 24 8.59 0.41 -11.09
N THR A 25 7.61 -0.47 -11.34
CA THR A 25 7.33 -1.00 -12.68
C THR A 25 6.34 -0.13 -13.47
N GLY A 26 5.82 0.95 -12.89
CA GLY A 26 4.87 1.86 -13.55
C GLY A 26 3.41 1.42 -13.52
N ASP A 27 3.07 0.38 -12.75
CA ASP A 27 1.68 -0.05 -12.55
C ASP A 27 1.03 0.79 -11.43
N LEU A 28 0.68 2.03 -11.80
CA LEU A 28 0.11 3.00 -10.87
C LEU A 28 -1.26 2.55 -10.31
N PRO A 29 -2.20 1.98 -11.11
CA PRO A 29 -3.46 1.47 -10.57
C PRO A 29 -3.28 0.36 -9.54
N ALA A 30 -2.36 -0.58 -9.76
CA ALA A 30 -2.06 -1.62 -8.77
C ALA A 30 -1.40 -1.04 -7.51
N THR A 31 -0.55 -0.04 -7.65
CA THR A 31 0.05 0.68 -6.51
C THR A 31 -1.02 1.29 -5.62
N VAL A 32 -1.98 2.01 -6.19
CA VAL A 32 -3.08 2.65 -5.45
C VAL A 32 -3.93 1.60 -4.73
N ARG A 33 -4.26 0.50 -5.42
CA ARG A 33 -5.05 -0.60 -4.85
C ARG A 33 -4.36 -1.24 -3.65
N ASP A 34 -3.10 -1.65 -3.79
CA ASP A 34 -2.36 -2.29 -2.70
C ASP A 34 -2.10 -1.34 -1.53
N CYS A 35 -1.82 -0.06 -1.79
CA CYS A 35 -1.70 0.93 -0.72
C CYS A 35 -3.03 1.10 0.03
N THR A 36 -4.17 1.06 -0.67
CA THR A 36 -5.49 1.16 -0.05
C THR A 36 -5.77 -0.07 0.82
N THR A 37 -5.54 -1.29 0.33
CA THR A 37 -5.67 -2.50 1.15
C THR A 37 -4.77 -2.47 2.39
N SER A 38 -3.53 -2.01 2.25
CA SER A 38 -2.61 -1.86 3.40
C SER A 38 -3.14 -0.89 4.46
N LEU A 39 -3.77 0.21 4.04
CA LEU A 39 -4.33 1.24 4.92
C LEU A 39 -5.69 0.86 5.53
N ASP A 40 -6.47 0.00 4.85
CA ASP A 40 -7.68 -0.59 5.42
C ASP A 40 -7.35 -1.55 6.58
N ILE A 41 -6.18 -2.22 6.52
CA ILE A 41 -5.69 -3.09 7.60
C ILE A 41 -5.07 -2.29 8.73
N ILE A 42 -4.11 -1.41 8.41
CA ILE A 42 -3.45 -0.53 9.39
C ILE A 42 -3.57 0.92 8.91
N PRO A 43 -4.54 1.67 9.46
CA PRO A 43 -4.71 3.08 9.16
C PRO A 43 -3.45 3.89 9.47
N HIS A 44 -3.24 4.98 8.73
CA HIS A 44 -2.16 5.95 8.95
C HIS A 44 -0.73 5.41 8.81
N MET A 45 -0.53 4.24 8.20
CA MET A 45 0.82 3.78 7.85
C MET A 45 1.48 4.70 6.82
N VAL A 46 2.66 5.21 7.16
CA VAL A 46 3.39 6.21 6.36
C VAL A 46 3.79 5.67 4.98
N LYS A 47 4.33 4.45 4.90
CA LYS A 47 4.86 3.89 3.64
C LYS A 47 3.78 3.75 2.54
N PRO A 48 2.60 3.13 2.80
CA PRO A 48 1.50 3.12 1.84
C PRO A 48 0.98 4.51 1.48
N LEU A 49 0.87 5.44 2.44
CA LEU A 49 0.39 6.80 2.17
C LEU A 49 1.29 7.53 1.16
N VAL A 50 2.60 7.52 1.38
CA VAL A 50 3.57 8.17 0.51
C VAL A 50 3.56 7.55 -0.88
N ARG A 51 3.51 6.21 -1.00
CA ARG A 51 3.47 5.55 -2.30
C ARG A 51 2.17 5.80 -3.06
N ARG A 52 1.03 5.85 -2.36
CA ARG A 52 -0.26 6.18 -2.98
C ARG A 52 -0.27 7.62 -3.50
N ALA A 53 0.26 8.56 -2.73
CA ALA A 53 0.42 9.94 -3.18
C ALA A 53 1.31 10.03 -4.42
N SER A 54 2.46 9.35 -4.42
CA SER A 54 3.34 9.29 -5.59
C SER A 54 2.65 8.67 -6.81
N ALA A 55 1.87 7.60 -6.63
CA ALA A 55 1.12 6.99 -7.72
C ALA A 55 0.07 7.94 -8.33
N TYR A 56 -0.63 8.72 -7.49
CA TYR A 56 -1.56 9.74 -7.98
C TYR A 56 -0.86 10.87 -8.73
N GLU A 57 0.28 11.36 -8.22
CA GLU A 57 1.09 12.37 -8.92
C GLU A 57 1.52 11.89 -10.32
N HIS A 58 1.86 10.61 -10.47
CA HIS A 58 2.21 10.04 -11.78
C HIS A 58 0.99 9.82 -12.69
N LEU A 59 -0.21 9.64 -12.16
CA LEU A 59 -1.45 9.49 -12.94
C LEU A 59 -1.99 10.84 -13.45
N GLU A 60 -1.67 11.94 -12.76
CA GLU A 60 -2.04 13.31 -13.14
C GLU A 60 -1.12 13.92 -14.22
N ARG A 61 -0.03 13.22 -14.59
CA ARG A 61 0.88 13.58 -15.68
C ARG A 61 0.50 12.90 -17.00
#